data_AF-D7NFS4-F1
#
_entry.id   AF-D7NFS4-F1
#
_cell.length_a   1.000
_cell.length_b   1.000
_cell.length_c   1.000
_cell.angle_alpha   90.00
_cell.angle_beta   90.00
_cell.angle_gamma   90.00
#
_symmetry.space_group_name_H-M   'P 1'
#
loop_
_entity.id
_entity.type
_entity.pdbx_description
1 polymer ?
#
loop_
_entity_poly.entity_id
_entity_poly.type
_entity_poly.pdbx_seq_one_letter_code
_entity_poly.pdbx_strand_id
1 'polypeptide(L)'
;MSEFNVYIKLKPFVQQFIQHDFGTPAVFPDKGPENSTIHHFVMRRPEDKAPDVEEDGLTPISIPDSCTKPARYYNFLTPRGKKAVAECCEYLFKRALWKELGDMSDIGCNMMTAIYAWCEQHGISIDYADTIRQRWYRLRNAYIKNNIDLTEKNRHESNF
;
A
#
# COMPACT_ATOMS: atom_id res chain seq x y z
N MET A 1 -7.80 3.75 -20.03
CA MET A 1 -6.64 3.25 -19.28
C MET A 1 -5.40 3.64 -20.06
N SER A 2 -4.41 4.28 -19.44
CA SER A 2 -3.23 4.74 -20.17
C SER A 2 -2.17 3.62 -20.25
N GLU A 3 -1.46 3.52 -21.37
CA GLU A 3 -0.33 2.59 -21.54
C GLU A 3 0.95 3.06 -20.82
N PHE A 4 0.87 4.17 -20.07
CA PHE A 4 2.03 4.79 -19.43
C PHE A 4 2.12 4.34 -17.97
N ASN A 5 3.30 3.84 -17.61
CA ASN A 5 3.62 3.39 -16.27
C ASN A 5 4.73 4.24 -15.65
N VAL A 6 4.72 4.34 -14.33
CA VAL A 6 5.85 4.81 -13.52
C VAL A 6 6.40 3.65 -12.71
N TYR A 7 7.71 3.64 -12.50
CA TYR A 7 8.40 2.56 -11.80
C TYR A 7 8.86 3.05 -10.43
N ILE A 8 8.29 2.44 -9.38
CA ILE A 8 8.44 2.89 -7.99
C ILE A 8 9.14 1.81 -7.18
N LYS A 9 10.17 2.19 -6.43
CA LYS A 9 10.84 1.29 -5.48
C LYS A 9 10.01 1.17 -4.21
N LEU A 10 9.45 -0.02 -3.98
CA LEU A 10 8.68 -0.34 -2.78
C LEU A 10 9.47 -1.31 -1.88
N LYS A 11 9.00 -1.49 -0.63
CA LYS A 11 9.50 -2.58 0.22
C LYS A 11 8.97 -3.91 -0.34
N PRO A 12 9.72 -5.03 -0.27
CA PRO A 12 9.34 -6.27 -0.93
C PRO A 12 7.91 -6.77 -0.62
N PHE A 13 7.49 -6.77 0.65
CA PHE A 13 6.14 -7.20 1.04
C PHE A 13 5.04 -6.21 0.60
N VAL A 14 5.36 -4.91 0.47
CA VAL A 14 4.42 -3.91 -0.07
C VAL A 14 4.31 -4.09 -1.57
N GLN A 15 5.43 -4.33 -2.25
CA GLN A 15 5.42 -4.67 -3.67
C GLN A 15 4.56 -5.91 -3.93
N GLN A 16 4.76 -6.99 -3.18
CA GLN A 16 3.97 -8.22 -3.29
C GLN A 16 2.47 -7.94 -3.10
N PHE A 17 2.12 -7.22 -2.03
CA PHE A 17 0.74 -6.80 -1.76
C PHE A 17 0.15 -5.97 -2.92
N ILE A 18 0.87 -4.96 -3.42
CA ILE A 18 0.37 -4.08 -4.48
C ILE A 18 0.21 -4.85 -5.80
N GLN A 19 1.17 -5.70 -6.16
CA GLN A 19 1.12 -6.48 -7.38
C GLN A 19 0.04 -7.56 -7.36
N HIS A 20 -0.21 -8.15 -6.19
CA HIS A 20 -1.27 -9.14 -6.00
C HIS A 20 -2.67 -8.51 -6.09
N ASP A 21 -2.90 -7.45 -5.31
CA ASP A 21 -4.25 -6.87 -5.17
C ASP A 21 -4.65 -5.96 -6.34
N PHE A 22 -3.68 -5.33 -7.02
CA PHE A 22 -3.92 -4.35 -8.09
C PHE A 22 -3.34 -4.75 -9.45
N GLY A 23 -2.70 -5.91 -9.55
CA GLY A 23 -2.11 -6.44 -10.77
C GLY A 23 -0.72 -5.89 -11.10
N THR A 24 -0.19 -6.31 -12.25
CA THR A 24 1.11 -5.86 -12.78
C THR A 24 0.94 -5.48 -14.26
N PRO A 25 0.95 -4.19 -14.63
CA PRO A 25 1.16 -3.01 -13.78
C PRO A 25 0.02 -2.80 -12.77
N ALA A 26 0.35 -2.21 -11.63
CA ALA A 26 -0.64 -1.93 -10.59
C ALA A 26 -1.60 -0.83 -11.05
N VAL A 27 -2.89 -1.12 -10.95
CA VAL A 27 -3.98 -0.22 -11.34
C VAL A 27 -4.80 0.14 -10.11
N PHE A 28 -4.68 1.38 -9.65
CA PHE A 28 -5.46 1.85 -8.51
C PHE A 28 -6.86 2.31 -8.93
N PRO A 29 -7.85 2.23 -8.02
CA PRO A 29 -9.20 2.75 -8.26
C PRO A 29 -9.21 4.25 -8.59
N ASP A 30 -10.06 4.68 -9.53
CA ASP A 30 -10.11 6.07 -10.03
C ASP A 30 -10.23 7.14 -8.92
N LYS A 31 -10.98 6.84 -7.87
CA LYS A 31 -11.23 7.75 -6.72
C LYS A 31 -10.29 7.49 -5.53
N GLY A 32 -9.27 6.65 -5.72
CA GLY A 32 -8.28 6.33 -4.70
C GLY A 32 -7.33 7.52 -4.41
N PRO A 33 -6.86 7.65 -3.16
CA PRO A 33 -5.82 8.62 -2.82
C PRO A 33 -4.51 8.39 -3.59
N GLU A 34 -4.25 7.17 -4.04
CA GLU A 34 -3.07 6.78 -4.81
C GLU A 34 -3.08 7.47 -6.18
N ASN A 35 -4.18 7.37 -6.92
CA ASN A 35 -4.35 8.06 -8.21
C ASN A 35 -4.33 9.57 -8.05
N SER A 36 -4.91 10.10 -6.96
CA SER A 36 -4.85 11.52 -6.64
C SER A 36 -3.41 11.99 -6.40
N THR A 37 -2.60 11.17 -5.71
CA THR A 37 -1.19 11.45 -5.44
C THR A 37 -0.37 11.43 -6.73
N ILE A 38 -0.58 10.42 -7.58
CA ILE A 38 0.08 10.33 -8.90
C ILE A 38 -0.29 11.54 -9.76
N HIS A 39 -1.58 11.86 -9.87
CA HIS A 39 -2.06 13.01 -10.65
C HIS A 39 -1.46 14.33 -10.14
N HIS A 40 -1.33 14.49 -8.82
CA HIS A 40 -0.75 15.71 -8.23
C HIS A 40 0.73 15.87 -8.63
N PHE A 41 1.54 14.81 -8.48
CA PHE A 41 2.99 14.88 -8.65
C PHE A 41 3.48 14.61 -10.07
N VAL A 42 2.64 14.05 -10.96
CA VAL A 42 3.01 13.81 -12.35
C VAL A 42 3.21 15.15 -13.07
N MET A 43 4.31 15.25 -13.78
CA MET A 43 4.70 16.43 -14.54
C MET A 43 4.97 16.07 -15.99
N ARG A 44 4.97 17.10 -16.84
CA ARG A 44 5.37 16.96 -18.24
C ARG A 44 6.81 16.46 -18.29
N ARG A 45 7.07 15.46 -19.13
CA ARG A 45 8.41 14.91 -19.29
C ARG A 45 9.38 16.01 -19.77
N PRO A 46 10.47 16.26 -19.05
CA PRO A 46 11.52 17.17 -19.51
C PRO A 46 12.15 16.67 -20.82
N GLU A 47 12.55 17.57 -21.72
CA GLU A 47 13.14 17.21 -23.02
C GLU A 47 14.50 16.51 -22.87
N ASP A 48 15.22 16.78 -21.78
CA ASP A 48 16.52 16.22 -21.43
C ASP A 48 16.44 14.85 -20.72
N LYS A 49 15.23 14.37 -20.41
CA LYS A 49 15.02 13.13 -19.65
C LYS A 49 14.45 12.01 -20.51
N ALA A 50 15.17 10.89 -20.52
CA ALA A 50 14.67 9.64 -21.08
C ALA A 50 13.40 9.18 -20.32
N PRO A 51 12.50 8.44 -20.98
CA PRO A 51 11.40 7.77 -20.30
C PRO A 51 11.93 6.89 -19.16
N ASP A 52 11.18 6.79 -18.06
CA ASP A 52 11.48 5.78 -17.05
C ASP A 52 11.38 4.39 -17.70
N VAL A 53 12.35 3.53 -17.40
CA VAL A 53 12.43 2.16 -17.92
C VAL A 53 12.14 1.20 -16.77
N GLU A 54 11.60 0.03 -17.12
CA GLU A 54 11.47 -1.07 -16.19
C GLU A 54 12.87 -1.53 -15.75
N GLU A 55 13.12 -1.49 -14.45
CA GLU A 55 14.33 -2.00 -13.82
C GLU A 55 13.96 -3.06 -12.78
N ASP A 56 14.86 -4.02 -12.58
CA ASP A 56 14.67 -5.07 -11.60
C ASP A 56 14.47 -4.50 -10.18
N GLY A 57 13.44 -4.99 -9.49
CA GLY A 57 13.04 -4.51 -8.16
C GLY A 57 12.23 -3.20 -8.13
N LEU A 58 11.80 -2.66 -9.28
CA LEU A 58 10.81 -1.59 -9.32
C LEU A 58 9.40 -2.15 -9.58
N THR A 59 8.40 -1.52 -8.95
CA THR A 59 7.00 -1.86 -9.15
C THR A 59 6.40 -0.96 -10.23
N PRO A 60 5.90 -1.52 -11.35
CA PRO A 60 5.21 -0.75 -12.37
C PRO A 60 3.81 -0.35 -11.88
N ILE A 61 3.49 0.95 -11.93
CA ILE A 61 2.21 1.53 -11.54
C ILE A 61 1.66 2.33 -12.71
N SER A 62 0.42 2.07 -13.10
CA SER A 62 -0.22 2.76 -14.22
C SER A 62 -0.55 4.21 -13.85
N ILE A 63 -0.30 5.13 -14.79
CA ILE A 63 -0.68 6.53 -14.64
C ILE A 63 -2.17 6.68 -14.98
N PRO A 64 -2.99 7.26 -14.08
CA PRO A 64 -4.39 7.50 -14.37
C PRO A 64 -4.52 8.46 -15.55
N ASP A 65 -5.38 8.11 -16.51
CA ASP A 65 -5.64 9.01 -17.63
C ASP A 65 -6.53 10.17 -17.17
N SER A 66 -6.20 11.38 -17.60
CA SER A 66 -6.88 12.58 -17.15
C SER A 66 -6.97 13.61 -18.26
N CYS A 67 -8.15 14.21 -18.42
CA CYS A 67 -8.36 15.30 -19.39
C CYS A 67 -7.45 16.51 -19.12
N THR A 68 -7.11 16.77 -17.86
CA THR A 68 -6.26 17.93 -17.47
C THR A 68 -4.76 17.63 -17.57
N LYS A 69 -4.36 16.37 -17.36
CA LYS A 69 -2.98 15.90 -17.48
C LYS A 69 -2.94 14.59 -18.27
N PRO A 70 -2.97 14.65 -19.61
CA PRO A 70 -2.93 13.44 -20.43
C PRO A 70 -1.61 12.69 -20.23
N ALA A 71 -1.68 11.40 -19.92
CA ALA A 71 -0.52 10.57 -19.58
C ALA A 71 0.55 10.54 -20.70
N ARG A 72 0.15 10.76 -21.96
CA ARG A 72 1.07 10.89 -23.10
C ARG A 72 2.14 11.96 -22.91
N TYR A 73 1.78 13.08 -22.26
CA TYR A 73 2.68 14.20 -22.01
C TYR A 73 3.14 14.24 -20.55
N TYR A 74 2.27 13.84 -19.64
CA TYR A 74 2.51 13.80 -18.20
C TYR A 74 2.82 12.37 -17.76
N ASN A 75 4.06 11.92 -18.00
CA ASN A 75 4.54 10.58 -17.63
C ASN A 75 5.86 10.58 -16.86
N PHE A 76 6.19 11.69 -16.20
CA PHE A 76 7.41 11.81 -15.42
C PHE A 76 7.09 12.13 -13.96
N LEU A 77 7.74 11.41 -13.05
CA LEU A 77 7.77 11.70 -11.62
C LEU A 77 9.20 12.05 -11.21
N THR A 78 9.35 13.19 -10.53
CA THR A 78 10.61 13.53 -9.88
C THR A 78 10.95 12.50 -8.78
N PRO A 79 12.22 12.42 -8.31
CA PRO A 79 12.58 11.51 -7.22
C PRO A 79 11.71 11.70 -5.96
N ARG A 80 11.29 12.93 -5.68
CA ARG A 80 10.38 13.24 -4.57
C ARG A 80 8.93 12.82 -4.87
N GLY A 81 8.48 12.96 -6.11
CA GLY A 81 7.18 12.44 -6.56
C GLY A 81 7.11 10.92 -6.46
N LYS A 82 8.15 10.20 -6.89
CA LYS A 82 8.26 8.74 -6.71
C LYS A 82 8.21 8.35 -5.24
N LYS A 83 8.90 9.10 -4.37
CA LYS A 83 8.85 8.89 -2.92
C LYS A 83 7.44 9.09 -2.35
N ALA A 84 6.70 10.11 -2.78
CA ALA A 84 5.33 10.35 -2.34
C ALA A 84 4.39 9.20 -2.73
N VAL A 85 4.53 8.67 -3.95
CA VAL A 85 3.77 7.48 -4.39
C VAL A 85 4.13 6.24 -3.55
N ALA A 86 5.42 6.04 -3.25
CA ALA A 86 5.85 4.94 -2.39
C ALA A 86 5.29 5.06 -0.95
N GLU A 87 5.26 6.27 -0.39
CA GLU A 87 4.62 6.55 0.92
C GLU A 87 3.12 6.30 0.88
N CYS A 88 2.46 6.60 -0.24
CA CYS A 88 1.04 6.31 -0.45
C CYS A 88 0.77 4.80 -0.47
N CYS A 89 1.58 4.02 -1.20
CA CYS A 89 1.48 2.55 -1.23
C CYS A 89 1.71 1.93 0.16
N GLU A 90 2.70 2.42 0.90
CA GLU A 90 2.98 2.01 2.29
C GLU A 90 1.79 2.35 3.23
N TYR A 91 1.15 3.50 3.02
CA TYR A 91 -0.03 3.90 3.77
C TYR A 91 -1.24 3.02 3.45
N LEU A 92 -1.47 2.71 2.17
CA LEU A 92 -2.49 1.77 1.72
C LEU A 92 -2.31 0.39 2.37
N PHE A 93 -1.09 -0.17 2.31
CA PHE A 93 -0.73 -1.42 2.97
C PHE A 93 -1.05 -1.38 4.48
N LYS A 94 -0.63 -0.31 5.17
CA LYS A 94 -0.87 -0.15 6.61
C LYS A 94 -2.37 -0.09 6.93
N ARG A 95 -3.18 0.53 6.06
CA ARG A 95 -4.63 0.58 6.22
C ARG A 95 -5.27 -0.79 6.03
N ALA A 96 -4.88 -1.54 5.00
CA ALA A 96 -5.36 -2.91 4.79
C ALA A 96 -5.01 -3.79 6.00
N LEU A 97 -3.74 -3.76 6.42
CA LEU A 97 -3.24 -4.47 7.59
C LEU A 97 -4.10 -4.22 8.83
N TRP A 98 -4.35 -2.95 9.17
CA TRP A 98 -5.14 -2.63 10.36
C TRP A 98 -6.63 -2.92 10.18
N LYS A 99 -7.19 -2.69 9.00
CA LYS A 99 -8.62 -2.91 8.75
C LYS A 99 -8.99 -4.39 8.90
N GLU A 100 -8.11 -5.29 8.47
CA GLU A 100 -8.43 -6.70 8.34
C GLU A 100 -7.94 -7.54 9.51
N LEU A 101 -6.73 -7.25 10.02
CA LEU A 101 -6.23 -7.91 11.22
C LEU A 101 -6.68 -7.22 12.50
N GLY A 102 -6.95 -5.91 12.45
CA GLY A 102 -7.57 -5.13 13.53
C GLY A 102 -7.08 -5.48 14.93
N ASP A 103 -8.05 -5.70 15.81
CA ASP A 103 -7.83 -6.26 17.12
C ASP A 103 -7.87 -7.80 17.06
N MET A 104 -6.71 -8.41 17.30
CA MET A 104 -6.58 -9.86 17.34
C MET A 104 -6.77 -10.46 18.73
N SER A 105 -7.32 -9.69 19.68
CA SER A 105 -7.59 -10.13 21.06
C SER A 105 -8.56 -11.33 21.12
N ASP A 106 -9.58 -11.34 20.25
CA ASP A 106 -10.68 -12.31 20.26
C ASP A 106 -10.69 -13.26 19.04
N ILE A 107 -9.58 -13.39 18.31
CA ILE A 107 -9.54 -14.09 17.02
C ILE A 107 -9.74 -15.62 17.09
N GLY A 108 -9.86 -16.22 18.27
CA GLY A 108 -10.14 -17.66 18.44
C GLY A 108 -9.05 -18.60 17.91
N CYS A 109 -7.99 -18.07 17.29
CA CYS A 109 -6.83 -18.80 16.79
C CYS A 109 -5.53 -18.08 17.18
N ASN A 110 -4.39 -18.72 16.89
CA ASN A 110 -3.08 -18.13 17.16
C ASN A 110 -2.84 -16.92 16.24
N MET A 111 -2.36 -15.82 16.81
CA MET A 111 -1.91 -14.60 16.11
C MET A 111 -1.09 -14.91 14.85
N MET A 112 -0.07 -15.77 14.95
CA MET A 112 0.78 -16.11 13.80
C MET A 112 -0.01 -16.84 12.72
N THR A 113 -0.96 -17.69 13.07
CA THR A 113 -1.86 -18.35 12.10
C THR A 113 -2.68 -17.31 11.34
N ALA A 114 -3.23 -16.30 12.02
CA ALA A 114 -3.94 -15.19 11.38
C ALA A 114 -3.02 -14.37 10.46
N ILE A 115 -1.78 -14.08 10.90
CA ILE A 115 -0.79 -13.38 10.06
C ILE A 115 -0.42 -14.20 8.82
N TYR A 116 -0.19 -15.50 8.93
CA TYR A 116 0.11 -16.35 7.78
C TYR A 116 -1.04 -16.36 6.78
N ALA A 117 -2.28 -16.55 7.26
CA ALA A 117 -3.46 -16.51 6.42
C ALA A 117 -3.60 -15.15 5.70
N TRP A 118 -3.31 -14.05 6.39
CA TRP A 118 -3.33 -12.71 5.79
C TRP A 118 -2.22 -12.52 4.74
N CYS A 119 -1.02 -13.03 4.99
CA CYS A 119 0.04 -13.03 3.98
C CYS A 119 -0.39 -13.79 2.72
N GLU A 120 -0.93 -14.99 2.87
CA GLU A 120 -1.40 -15.83 1.76
C GLU A 120 -2.53 -15.15 0.98
N GLN A 121 -3.49 -14.53 1.68
CA GLN A 121 -4.61 -13.81 1.08
C GLN A 121 -4.17 -12.65 0.18
N HIS A 122 -3.05 -12.00 0.50
CA HIS A 122 -2.50 -10.87 -0.26
C HIS A 122 -1.26 -11.21 -1.10
N GLY A 123 -0.98 -12.50 -1.30
CA GLY A 123 0.17 -12.96 -2.10
C GLY A 123 1.54 -12.53 -1.55
N ILE A 124 1.64 -12.28 -0.25
CA ILE A 124 2.89 -11.91 0.42
C ILE A 124 3.61 -13.19 0.85
N SER A 125 4.93 -13.27 0.61
CA SER A 125 5.72 -14.39 1.11
C SER A 125 5.61 -14.51 2.63
N ILE A 126 5.42 -15.74 3.13
CA ILE A 126 5.41 -16.06 4.56
C ILE A 126 6.73 -15.72 5.26
N ASP A 127 7.84 -15.57 4.51
CA ASP A 127 9.12 -15.09 5.03
C ASP A 127 9.01 -13.68 5.63
N TYR A 128 8.02 -12.89 5.19
CA TYR A 128 7.72 -11.57 5.72
C TYR A 128 6.71 -11.57 6.88
N ALA A 129 6.17 -12.73 7.29
CA ALA A 129 5.15 -12.82 8.34
C ALA A 129 5.62 -12.19 9.67
N ASP A 130 6.86 -12.45 10.08
CA ASP A 130 7.42 -11.84 11.30
C ASP A 130 7.56 -10.31 11.18
N THR A 131 7.91 -9.82 9.99
CA THR A 131 7.96 -8.38 9.72
C THR A 131 6.57 -7.77 9.83
N ILE A 132 5.55 -8.43 9.29
CA ILE A 132 4.15 -8.00 9.34
C ILE A 132 3.65 -7.97 10.78
N ARG A 133 3.90 -9.04 11.54
CA ARG A 133 3.60 -9.11 12.98
C ARG A 133 4.22 -7.93 13.74
N GLN A 134 5.51 -7.66 13.53
CA GLN A 134 6.18 -6.53 14.19
C GLN A 134 5.55 -5.18 13.81
N ARG A 135 5.15 -5.00 12.55
CA ARG A 135 4.46 -3.77 12.11
C ARG A 135 3.10 -3.61 12.76
N TRP A 136 2.34 -4.70 12.89
CA TRP A 136 1.06 -4.70 13.61
C TRP A 136 1.25 -4.30 15.07
N TYR A 137 2.21 -4.90 15.79
CA TYR A 137 2.52 -4.51 17.18
C TYR A 137 2.95 -3.04 17.29
N ARG A 138 3.81 -2.56 16.39
CA ARG A 138 4.24 -1.15 16.38
C ARG A 138 3.07 -0.20 16.18
N LEU A 139 2.12 -0.57 15.32
CA LEU A 139 0.91 0.21 15.10
C LEU A 139 0.06 0.25 16.36
N ARG A 140 -0.28 -0.91 16.92
CA ARG A 140 -1.06 -1.02 18.15
C ARG A 140 -0.43 -0.24 19.31
N ASN A 141 0.87 -0.44 19.55
CA ASN A 141 1.60 0.19 20.65
C ASN A 141 1.72 1.72 20.50
N ALA A 142 1.80 2.23 19.26
CA ALA A 142 1.84 3.67 19.01
C ALA A 142 0.54 4.35 19.47
N TYR A 143 -0.62 3.71 19.30
CA TYR A 143 -1.90 4.26 19.74
C TYR A 143 -2.09 4.10 21.25
N ILE A 144 -1.72 2.94 21.82
CA ILE A 144 -1.77 2.71 23.28
C ILE A 144 -0.95 3.77 24.03
N LYS A 145 0.23 4.14 23.52
CA LYS A 145 1.06 5.21 24.10
C LYS A 145 0.35 6.56 24.15
N ASN A 146 -0.60 6.80 23.26
CA ASN A 146 -1.41 8.02 23.20
C ASN A 146 -2.76 7.86 23.92
N ASN A 147 -2.91 6.83 24.77
CA ASN A 147 -4.17 6.48 25.45
C ASN A 147 -5.36 6.22 24.50
N ILE A 148 -5.07 5.85 23.25
CA ILE A 148 -6.08 5.40 22.29
C ILE A 148 -5.98 3.89 22.22
N ASP A 149 -6.96 3.20 22.78
CA ASP A 149 -7.07 1.76 22.64
C ASP A 149 -7.75 1.46 21.30
N LEU A 150 -7.01 0.82 20.40
CA LEU A 150 -7.57 0.35 19.12
C LEU A 150 -8.20 -1.04 19.23
N THR A 151 -8.20 -1.64 20.44
CA THR A 151 -8.86 -2.91 20.71
C THR A 151 -10.33 -2.71 21.06
N GLU A 152 -11.20 -3.51 20.45
CA GLU A 152 -12.64 -3.47 20.72
C GLU A 152 -12.87 -4.24 22.03
N LYS A 153 -12.82 -3.55 23.19
CA LYS A 153 -13.37 -4.13 24.42
C LYS A 153 -14.89 -4.14 24.32
N ASN A 154 -15.45 -5.01 23.50
CA ASN A 154 -16.86 -5.36 23.60
C ASN A 154 -17.05 -6.13 24.91
N ARG A 155 -17.21 -5.37 26.00
CA ARG A 155 -17.94 -5.82 27.17
C ARG A 155 -19.33 -6.20 26.69
N HIS A 156 -19.50 -7.45 26.26
CA HIS A 156 -20.75 -8.14 26.52
C HIS A 156 -20.84 -8.31 28.05
N GLU A 157 -21.15 -7.22 28.76
CA GLU A 157 -21.87 -7.31 30.03
C GLU A 157 -23.20 -7.96 29.68
N SER A 158 -23.18 -9.29 29.62
CA SER A 158 -24.37 -10.12 29.62
C SER A 158 -25.01 -9.88 30.98
N ASN A 159 -25.97 -8.95 31.02
CA ASN A 159 -26.95 -8.88 32.10
C ASN A 159 -27.71 -10.23 32.10
N PHE A 160 -27.27 -11.13 32.97
CA PHE A 160 -28.04 -12.28 33.44
C PHE A 160 -28.52 -11.99 34.86
#